data_AF-A0A9V1GMU4-F1
#
_entry.id   AF-A0A9V1GMU4-F1
#
_cell.length_a   1.000
_cell.length_b   1.000
_cell.length_c   1.000
_cell.angle_alpha   90.00
_cell.angle_beta   90.00
_cell.angle_gamma   90.00
#
_symmetry.space_group_name_H-M   'P 1'
#
loop_
_entity.id
_entity.type
_entity.pdbx_description
1 polymer ?
#
loop_
_entity_poly.entity_id
_entity_poly.type
_entity_poly.pdbx_seq_one_letter_code
_entity_poly.pdbx_strand_id
1 'polypeptide(L)'
;MLKSLQAQEESRHKNLEHRSPEHWSVDSRSSEPRTSEQRKLEQRVLDKRSTEHRPEVISDYEKQLQTLKDEIAVLSAEKAVLQGRSVRSRTPSPAPRSRSRSRSRSRSASPSTAVAKVRSPSPNRAKASSVARKAALLSRFSDAYSQARLDAQCLLRRCIDKAETVQRIIYVATVEAFHVAKMAFRHFKIRVRKSLTPSYAGCSNFEDAVSDYIICHLDLYDSQSSVNDVIRAMNVNPKISFPPEVDFCLLSDFIQEICCIAFAMQTLDPPLDIAFGADGEIFNDCKYRRSYDSDFTAPLVFYHVWPALMENDCVIMKGEAVTKRGAFWNSVRPVSRCRSRSLSPICPRSHIGLSTVSRSRSPSPIRCGLPRF
;
A
#
# COMPACT_ATOMS: atom_id res chain seq x y z
N MET A 1 -10.40 1.16 46.58
CA MET A 1 -9.61 2.14 45.82
C MET A 1 -10.27 2.57 44.49
N LEU A 2 -11.61 2.47 44.34
CA LEU A 2 -12.30 2.87 43.09
C LEU A 2 -12.98 4.26 43.14
N LYS A 3 -13.10 4.88 44.32
CA LYS A 3 -13.82 6.17 44.49
C LYS A 3 -12.99 7.43 44.22
N SER A 4 -11.72 7.29 43.82
CA SER A 4 -10.80 8.43 43.66
C SER A 4 -10.53 8.85 42.21
N LEU A 5 -10.87 8.02 41.22
CA LEU A 5 -10.66 8.34 39.80
C LEU A 5 -11.85 9.11 39.19
N GLN A 6 -13.07 8.82 39.66
CA GLN A 6 -14.30 9.44 39.16
C GLN A 6 -14.39 10.94 39.51
N ALA A 7 -13.76 11.39 40.61
CA ALA A 7 -13.74 12.79 41.02
C ALA A 7 -12.82 13.69 40.17
N GLN A 8 -11.88 13.11 39.40
CA GLN A 8 -10.95 13.89 38.58
C GLN A 8 -11.55 14.25 37.20
N GLU A 9 -12.47 13.42 36.69
CA GLU A 9 -13.10 13.58 35.38
C GLU A 9 -14.22 14.64 35.39
N GLU A 10 -14.98 14.75 36.49
CA GLU A 10 -16.06 15.74 36.67
C GLU A 10 -15.57 17.21 36.72
N SER A 11 -14.26 17.44 36.86
CA SER A 11 -13.66 18.77 36.98
C SER A 11 -13.50 19.53 35.65
N ARG A 12 -13.57 18.83 34.50
CA ARG A 12 -13.30 19.43 33.17
C ARG A 12 -14.54 19.89 32.39
N HIS A 13 -15.74 19.48 32.80
CA HIS A 13 -16.98 19.79 32.08
C HIS A 13 -17.76 21.01 32.59
N LYS A 14 -17.22 21.78 33.54
CA LYS A 14 -17.92 22.92 34.19
C LYS A 14 -17.57 24.32 33.66
N ASN A 15 -16.95 24.44 32.49
CA ASN A 15 -16.57 25.75 31.97
C ASN A 15 -16.72 25.83 30.45
N LEU A 16 -17.96 25.99 29.97
CA LEU A 16 -18.33 26.68 28.71
C LEU A 16 -19.86 26.74 28.43
N GLU A 17 -20.71 26.86 29.46
CA GLU A 17 -22.12 27.25 29.27
C GLU A 17 -22.52 28.34 30.28
N HIS A 18 -22.54 29.60 29.83
CA HIS A 18 -23.44 30.68 30.24
C HIS A 18 -22.92 32.07 29.79
N ARG A 19 -23.37 32.55 28.63
CA ARG A 19 -24.03 33.87 28.57
C ARG A 19 -24.92 33.99 27.32
N SER A 20 -26.20 34.23 27.57
CA SER A 20 -27.26 34.44 26.57
C SER A 20 -27.49 35.95 26.32
N PRO A 21 -28.35 36.35 25.36
CA PRO A 21 -28.13 37.56 24.55
C PRO A 21 -28.98 38.76 24.97
N GLU A 22 -28.66 39.93 24.40
CA GLU A 22 -29.59 41.03 24.22
C GLU A 22 -29.61 41.53 22.76
N HIS A 23 -30.67 42.23 22.41
CA HIS A 23 -31.20 42.49 21.07
C HIS A 23 -31.26 44.01 20.83
N TRP A 24 -31.14 44.49 19.59
CA TRP A 24 -31.92 45.58 18.96
C TRP A 24 -31.36 45.98 17.57
N SER A 25 -32.15 46.75 16.81
CA SER A 25 -32.21 46.73 15.34
C SER A 25 -31.35 47.76 14.58
N VAL A 26 -30.95 47.36 13.37
CA VAL A 26 -30.99 48.10 12.08
C VAL A 26 -30.81 49.63 12.09
N ASP A 27 -29.76 50.12 11.41
CA ASP A 27 -29.95 51.13 10.33
C ASP A 27 -28.82 51.14 9.27
N SER A 28 -29.02 51.88 8.17
CA SER A 28 -28.25 51.77 6.91
C SER A 28 -27.37 52.99 6.58
N ARG A 29 -26.15 52.78 6.04
CA ARG A 29 -25.55 53.41 4.81
C ARG A 29 -24.00 53.55 4.77
N SER A 30 -23.47 53.32 3.56
CA SER A 30 -22.30 53.93 2.87
C SER A 30 -20.85 53.88 3.43
N SER A 31 -20.03 53.02 2.80
CA SER A 31 -18.71 53.29 2.16
C SER A 31 -17.55 54.03 2.86
N GLU A 32 -16.42 53.32 3.07
CA GLU A 32 -15.10 53.60 2.43
C GLU A 32 -14.05 52.48 2.73
N PRO A 33 -13.04 52.22 1.87
CA PRO A 33 -12.05 51.15 2.08
C PRO A 33 -10.66 51.66 2.53
N ARG A 34 -10.21 51.30 3.75
CA ARG A 34 -8.88 51.68 4.30
C ARG A 34 -7.90 50.52 4.58
N THR A 35 -8.09 49.36 3.95
CA THR A 35 -7.31 48.12 4.26
C THR A 35 -6.25 47.73 3.22
N SER A 36 -5.91 48.61 2.28
CA SER A 36 -4.94 48.34 1.18
C SER A 36 -3.47 48.43 1.63
N GLU A 37 -3.10 49.51 2.32
CA GLU A 37 -1.70 49.84 2.60
C GLU A 37 -1.01 48.87 3.57
N GLN A 38 -1.74 48.35 4.57
CA GLN A 38 -1.15 47.54 5.64
C GLN A 38 -0.67 46.16 5.15
N ARG A 39 -1.39 45.53 4.21
CA ARG A 39 -0.97 44.28 3.56
C ARG A 39 0.25 44.46 2.64
N LYS A 40 0.41 45.65 2.06
CA LYS A 40 1.50 45.97 1.12
C LYS A 40 2.86 46.11 1.81
N LEU A 41 2.86 46.48 3.09
CA LEU A 41 4.07 46.53 3.91
C LEU A 41 4.53 45.13 4.34
N GLU A 42 3.60 44.29 4.81
CA GLU A 42 3.90 42.92 5.24
C GLU A 42 4.44 42.05 4.09
N GLN A 43 3.86 42.17 2.89
CA GLN A 43 4.36 41.49 1.68
C GLN A 43 5.83 41.84 1.39
N ARG A 44 6.20 43.13 1.50
CA ARG A 44 7.58 43.61 1.24
C ARG A 44 8.60 43.17 2.30
N VAL A 45 8.18 42.92 3.54
CA VAL A 45 9.06 42.39 4.60
C VAL A 45 9.28 40.89 4.40
N LEU A 46 8.27 40.16 3.93
CA LEU A 46 8.35 38.72 3.66
C LEU A 46 9.19 38.40 2.41
N ASP A 47 9.05 39.20 1.34
CA ASP A 47 9.86 39.07 0.12
C ASP A 47 11.35 39.36 0.37
N LYS A 48 11.69 40.35 1.22
CA LYS A 48 13.09 40.64 1.58
C LYS A 48 13.74 39.45 2.29
N ARG A 49 13.05 38.83 3.26
CA ARG A 49 13.57 37.68 4.03
C ARG A 49 13.70 36.41 3.18
N SER A 50 12.81 36.24 2.19
CA SER A 50 12.88 35.15 1.21
C SER A 50 14.08 35.28 0.25
N THR A 51 14.49 36.51 -0.04
CA THR A 51 15.57 36.79 -1.00
C THR A 51 16.98 36.58 -0.40
N GLU A 52 17.14 36.67 0.92
CA GLU A 52 18.44 36.47 1.60
C GLU A 52 18.79 34.99 1.84
N HIS A 53 17.81 34.11 2.07
CA HIS A 53 18.07 32.66 2.24
C HIS A 53 18.24 31.89 0.92
N ARG A 54 17.85 32.47 -0.22
CA ARG A 54 18.10 31.85 -1.55
C ARG A 54 19.57 31.79 -1.96
N PRO A 55 20.39 32.86 -1.88
CA PRO A 55 21.79 32.82 -2.30
C PRO A 55 22.65 31.88 -1.46
N GLU A 56 22.43 31.75 -0.15
CA GLU A 56 23.18 30.82 0.69
C GLU A 56 22.94 29.36 0.26
N VAL A 57 21.68 28.96 0.11
CA VAL A 57 21.30 27.61 -0.34
C VAL A 57 21.84 27.30 -1.75
N ILE A 58 21.81 28.28 -2.66
CA ILE A 58 22.42 28.12 -4.00
C ILE A 58 23.94 27.94 -3.88
N SER A 59 24.62 28.72 -3.02
CA SER A 59 26.06 28.60 -2.80
C SER A 59 26.45 27.24 -2.22
N ASP A 60 25.61 26.62 -1.40
CA ASP A 60 25.87 25.30 -0.83
C ASP A 60 25.68 24.18 -1.86
N TYR A 61 24.70 24.31 -2.76
CA TYR A 61 24.61 23.41 -3.93
C TYR A 61 25.77 23.59 -4.90
N GLU A 62 26.28 24.80 -5.12
CA GLU A 62 27.47 25.05 -5.94
C GLU A 62 28.74 24.45 -5.31
N LYS A 63 28.92 24.59 -3.99
CA LYS A 63 30.00 23.92 -3.23
C LYS A 63 29.90 22.40 -3.37
N GLN A 64 28.73 21.80 -3.16
CA GLN A 64 28.52 20.36 -3.33
C GLN A 64 28.82 19.90 -4.77
N LEU A 65 28.40 20.66 -5.78
CA LEU A 65 28.72 20.41 -7.18
C LEU A 65 30.22 20.47 -7.46
N GLN A 66 30.96 21.39 -6.80
CA GLN A 66 32.40 21.47 -6.95
C GLN A 66 33.11 20.29 -6.25
N THR A 67 32.73 19.96 -5.01
CA THR A 67 33.25 18.78 -4.30
C THR A 67 33.04 17.49 -5.09
N LEU A 68 31.85 17.28 -5.66
CA LEU A 68 31.56 16.10 -6.49
C LEU A 68 32.39 16.09 -7.79
N LYS A 69 32.67 17.24 -8.41
CA LYS A 69 33.57 17.31 -9.57
C LYS A 69 35.01 16.95 -9.19
N ASP A 70 35.49 17.42 -8.04
CA ASP A 70 36.83 17.15 -7.56
C ASP A 70 36.99 15.66 -7.18
N GLU A 71 35.98 15.06 -6.55
CA GLU A 71 35.91 13.60 -6.30
C GLU A 71 35.91 12.79 -7.62
N ILE A 72 35.10 13.19 -8.61
CA ILE A 72 35.09 12.55 -9.94
C ILE A 72 36.46 12.68 -10.61
N ALA A 73 37.13 13.84 -10.50
CA ALA A 73 38.46 14.04 -11.05
C ALA A 73 39.49 13.09 -10.41
N VAL A 74 39.53 13.00 -9.08
CA VAL A 74 40.40 12.07 -8.33
C VAL A 74 40.12 10.62 -8.70
N LEU A 75 38.86 10.19 -8.69
CA LEU A 75 38.46 8.83 -9.05
C LEU A 75 38.77 8.50 -10.52
N SER A 76 38.69 9.48 -11.42
CA SER A 76 39.07 9.31 -12.83
C SER A 76 40.58 9.16 -13.02
N ALA A 77 41.38 9.89 -12.24
CA ALA A 77 42.84 9.76 -12.23
C ALA A 77 43.29 8.42 -11.64
N GLU A 78 42.68 7.97 -10.53
CA GLU A 78 42.95 6.65 -9.95
C GLU A 78 42.57 5.53 -10.93
N LYS A 79 41.40 5.63 -11.57
CA LYS A 79 40.98 4.71 -12.64
C LYS A 79 41.97 4.67 -13.80
N ALA A 80 42.50 5.82 -14.23
CA ALA A 80 43.51 5.90 -15.28
C ALA A 80 44.84 5.23 -14.86
N VAL A 81 45.27 5.39 -13.61
CA VAL A 81 46.47 4.70 -13.07
C VAL A 81 46.26 3.19 -13.01
N LEU A 82 45.09 2.72 -12.57
CA LEU A 82 44.76 1.30 -12.52
C LEU A 82 44.67 0.68 -13.93
N GLN A 83 44.06 1.37 -14.89
CA GLN A 83 44.01 0.94 -16.29
C GLN A 83 45.40 0.96 -16.95
N GLY A 84 46.22 1.98 -16.70
CA GLY A 84 47.60 2.05 -17.19
C GLY A 84 48.49 0.92 -16.66
N ARG A 85 48.30 0.51 -15.40
CA ARG A 85 48.96 -0.69 -14.82
C ARG A 85 48.51 -1.98 -15.49
N SER A 86 47.24 -2.10 -15.89
CA SER A 86 46.71 -3.28 -16.59
C SER A 86 47.24 -3.45 -18.04
N VAL A 87 47.72 -2.38 -18.68
CA VAL A 87 48.29 -2.45 -20.05
C VAL A 87 49.77 -2.85 -20.02
N ARG A 88 50.51 -2.51 -18.96
CA ARG A 88 51.95 -2.74 -18.87
C ARG A 88 52.36 -4.18 -18.50
N SER A 89 51.40 -5.04 -18.14
CA SER A 89 51.61 -6.46 -17.82
C SER A 89 51.34 -7.41 -19.00
N ARG A 90 51.79 -7.04 -20.21
CA ARG A 90 51.83 -7.92 -21.39
C ARG A 90 53.24 -8.00 -21.96
N THR A 91 54.06 -8.87 -21.37
CA THR A 91 55.29 -9.36 -22.00
C THR A 91 54.97 -10.16 -23.26
N PRO A 92 55.64 -9.93 -24.40
CA PRO A 92 55.46 -10.73 -25.60
C PRO A 92 56.21 -12.06 -25.49
N SER A 93 55.67 -13.11 -26.10
CA SER A 93 56.37 -14.38 -26.34
C SER A 93 56.19 -14.80 -27.81
N PRO A 94 57.17 -15.51 -28.42
CA PRO A 94 57.38 -15.47 -29.87
C PRO A 94 56.54 -16.46 -30.67
N ALA A 95 56.54 -16.25 -31.99
CA ALA A 95 55.71 -16.93 -32.98
C ALA A 95 55.99 -18.44 -33.15
N PRO A 96 54.99 -19.24 -33.58
CA PRO A 96 55.20 -20.64 -33.95
C PRO A 96 55.63 -20.77 -35.42
N ARG A 97 56.75 -21.47 -35.67
CA ARG A 97 57.05 -22.10 -36.96
C ARG A 97 56.63 -23.57 -36.94
N SER A 98 56.35 -24.11 -38.12
CA SER A 98 55.80 -25.43 -38.35
C SER A 98 56.75 -26.59 -38.00
N ARG A 99 56.18 -27.72 -37.57
CA ARG A 99 56.39 -29.06 -38.19
C ARG A 99 55.49 -30.15 -37.57
N SER A 100 55.31 -31.22 -38.35
CA SER A 100 54.39 -32.34 -38.12
C SER A 100 55.04 -33.51 -37.38
N ARG A 101 54.23 -34.30 -36.63
CA ARG A 101 54.20 -35.80 -36.68
C ARG A 101 53.25 -36.46 -35.66
N SER A 102 52.50 -37.44 -36.17
CA SER A 102 52.20 -38.76 -35.57
C SER A 102 51.49 -38.94 -34.21
N ARG A 103 50.29 -39.54 -34.29
CA ARG A 103 49.73 -40.64 -33.46
C ARG A 103 50.41 -40.99 -32.12
N SER A 104 49.64 -41.01 -31.02
CA SER A 104 49.32 -42.25 -30.26
C SER A 104 48.35 -42.04 -29.08
N ARG A 105 47.70 -43.15 -28.66
CA ARG A 105 46.75 -43.27 -27.52
C ARG A 105 47.42 -43.00 -26.17
N SER A 106 46.64 -42.50 -25.19
CA SER A 106 46.49 -43.13 -23.85
C SER A 106 45.37 -42.50 -23.02
N ARG A 107 44.81 -43.28 -22.08
CA ARG A 107 43.74 -42.89 -21.15
C ARG A 107 44.33 -42.42 -19.81
N SER A 108 43.71 -41.46 -19.15
CA SER A 108 43.64 -41.40 -17.69
C SER A 108 42.44 -40.58 -17.22
N ALA A 109 41.52 -41.23 -16.51
CA ALA A 109 40.50 -40.54 -15.71
C ALA A 109 41.04 -40.38 -14.29
N SER A 110 40.76 -39.24 -13.64
CA SER A 110 40.95 -39.06 -12.19
C SER A 110 40.00 -37.96 -11.70
N PRO A 111 39.14 -38.23 -10.70
CA PRO A 111 38.21 -37.25 -10.17
C PRO A 111 38.87 -36.41 -9.07
N SER A 112 39.10 -35.12 -9.32
CA SER A 112 39.64 -34.22 -8.30
C SER A 112 38.53 -33.72 -7.37
N THR A 113 38.36 -34.40 -6.23
CA THR A 113 37.55 -33.96 -5.09
C THR A 113 38.17 -32.75 -4.39
N ALA A 114 38.23 -31.61 -5.10
CA ALA A 114 38.58 -30.34 -4.50
C ALA A 114 37.38 -29.86 -3.67
N VAL A 115 37.44 -30.08 -2.36
CA VAL A 115 36.52 -29.46 -1.40
C VAL A 115 36.56 -27.95 -1.64
N ALA A 116 35.48 -27.41 -2.18
CA ALA A 116 35.37 -25.98 -2.45
C ALA A 116 35.37 -25.25 -1.11
N LYS A 117 36.54 -24.79 -0.69
CA LYS A 117 36.71 -23.95 0.50
C LYS A 117 35.88 -22.69 0.28
N VAL A 118 34.69 -22.66 0.88
CA VAL A 118 33.69 -21.59 0.74
C VAL A 118 34.37 -20.28 1.14
N ARG A 119 34.78 -19.53 0.12
CA ARG A 119 35.51 -18.29 0.30
C ARG A 119 34.46 -17.24 0.61
N SER A 120 34.27 -16.96 1.90
CA SER A 120 33.35 -15.95 2.42
C SER A 120 33.37 -14.70 1.51
N PRO A 121 32.24 -14.34 0.86
CA PRO A 121 32.23 -13.24 -0.08
C PRO A 121 32.68 -11.95 0.62
N SER A 122 33.48 -11.13 -0.05
CA SER A 122 33.92 -9.87 0.55
C SER A 122 32.70 -8.97 0.84
N PRO A 123 32.66 -8.25 1.98
CA PRO A 123 31.47 -7.49 2.38
C PRO A 123 30.97 -6.51 1.31
N ASN A 124 31.86 -5.89 0.55
CA ASN A 124 31.50 -4.99 -0.55
C ASN A 124 30.84 -5.73 -1.73
N ARG A 125 31.20 -7.00 -2.00
CA ARG A 125 30.57 -7.82 -3.04
C ARG A 125 29.18 -8.32 -2.60
N ALA A 126 29.02 -8.68 -1.33
CA ALA A 126 27.72 -9.04 -0.76
C ALA A 126 26.76 -7.83 -0.76
N LYS A 127 27.22 -6.65 -0.33
CA LYS A 127 26.45 -5.40 -0.40
C LYS A 127 26.05 -5.03 -1.83
N ALA A 128 26.98 -5.05 -2.77
CA ALA A 128 26.67 -4.79 -4.18
C ALA A 128 25.65 -5.78 -4.77
N SER A 129 25.74 -7.07 -4.40
CA SER A 129 24.75 -8.08 -4.78
C SER A 129 23.37 -7.82 -4.16
N SER A 130 23.30 -7.38 -2.90
CA SER A 130 22.02 -7.04 -2.24
C SER A 130 21.36 -5.81 -2.86
N VAL A 131 22.14 -4.76 -3.17
CA VAL A 131 21.64 -3.57 -3.89
C VAL A 131 21.14 -3.94 -5.29
N ALA A 132 21.85 -4.80 -6.02
CA ALA A 132 21.42 -5.29 -7.33
C ALA A 132 20.12 -6.11 -7.26
N ARG A 133 19.97 -7.00 -6.27
CA ARG A 133 18.70 -7.72 -6.02
C ARG A 133 17.55 -6.76 -5.72
N LYS A 134 17.77 -5.77 -4.84
CA LYS A 134 16.77 -4.76 -4.50
C LYS A 134 16.34 -4.00 -5.76
N ALA A 135 17.28 -3.50 -6.56
CA ALA A 135 16.98 -2.81 -7.81
C ALA A 135 16.18 -3.69 -8.79
N ALA A 136 16.55 -4.97 -8.95
CA ALA A 136 15.82 -5.90 -9.82
C ALA A 136 14.39 -6.18 -9.33
N LEU A 137 14.17 -6.28 -8.01
CA LEU A 137 12.83 -6.46 -7.42
C LEU A 137 11.98 -5.19 -7.52
N LEU A 138 12.58 -4.00 -7.39
CA LEU A 138 11.90 -2.73 -7.64
C LEU A 138 11.47 -2.61 -9.11
N SER A 139 12.34 -3.02 -10.06
CA SER A 139 11.97 -3.11 -11.49
C SER A 139 10.79 -4.05 -11.68
N ARG A 140 10.88 -5.32 -11.25
CA ARG A 140 9.80 -6.31 -11.43
C ARG A 140 8.46 -5.85 -10.83
N PHE A 141 8.46 -5.16 -9.70
CA PHE A 141 7.23 -4.60 -9.13
C PHE A 141 6.68 -3.42 -9.94
N SER A 142 7.54 -2.59 -10.53
CA SER A 142 7.15 -1.55 -11.50
C SER A 142 6.63 -2.15 -12.82
N ASP A 143 7.23 -3.23 -13.29
CA ASP A 143 6.81 -4.00 -14.47
C ASP A 143 5.46 -4.68 -14.22
N ALA A 144 5.24 -5.23 -13.01
CA ALA A 144 3.96 -5.77 -12.58
C ALA A 144 2.85 -4.71 -12.53
N TYR A 145 3.15 -3.49 -12.07
CA TYR A 145 2.22 -2.35 -12.12
C TYR A 145 1.92 -1.87 -13.55
N SER A 146 2.93 -1.83 -14.41
CA SER A 146 2.83 -1.18 -15.73
C SER A 146 2.37 -2.12 -16.85
N GLN A 147 2.59 -3.43 -16.73
CA GLN A 147 2.22 -4.44 -17.73
C GLN A 147 1.28 -5.50 -17.13
N ALA A 148 1.74 -6.34 -16.19
CA ALA A 148 0.97 -7.50 -15.71
C ALA A 148 -0.41 -7.12 -15.12
N ARG A 149 -0.50 -5.96 -14.45
CA ARG A 149 -1.76 -5.36 -13.98
C ARG A 149 -2.72 -5.03 -15.13
N LEU A 150 -2.23 -4.51 -16.25
CA LEU A 150 -3.04 -4.20 -17.43
C LEU A 150 -3.49 -5.48 -18.14
N ASP A 151 -2.64 -6.51 -18.20
CA ASP A 151 -3.00 -7.81 -18.75
C ASP A 151 -4.11 -8.46 -17.91
N ALA A 152 -3.95 -8.48 -16.58
CA ALA A 152 -4.99 -8.91 -15.64
C ALA A 152 -6.29 -8.11 -15.79
N GLN A 153 -6.20 -6.78 -16.00
CA GLN A 153 -7.36 -5.92 -16.27
C GLN A 153 -8.04 -6.26 -17.60
N CYS A 154 -7.29 -6.61 -18.64
CA CYS A 154 -7.79 -7.05 -19.93
C CYS A 154 -8.46 -8.43 -19.87
N LEU A 155 -7.98 -9.34 -19.02
CA LEU A 155 -8.64 -10.63 -18.75
C LEU A 155 -9.97 -10.42 -18.00
N LEU A 156 -9.95 -9.69 -16.87
CA LEU A 156 -11.14 -9.45 -16.05
C LEU A 156 -12.24 -8.67 -16.78
N ARG A 157 -11.88 -7.73 -17.67
CA ARG A 157 -12.84 -6.97 -18.50
C ARG A 157 -13.63 -7.82 -19.50
N ARG A 158 -13.26 -9.08 -19.72
CA ARG A 158 -14.08 -10.03 -20.51
C ARG A 158 -15.31 -10.53 -19.75
N CYS A 159 -15.31 -10.36 -18.42
CA CYS A 159 -16.35 -10.85 -17.51
C CYS A 159 -16.97 -9.73 -16.65
N ILE A 160 -16.31 -8.58 -16.50
CA ILE A 160 -16.75 -7.46 -15.65
C ILE A 160 -16.66 -6.13 -16.39
N ASP A 161 -17.81 -5.49 -16.64
CA ASP A 161 -17.89 -4.15 -17.26
C ASP A 161 -17.39 -3.02 -16.35
N LYS A 162 -17.58 -3.17 -15.03
CA LYS A 162 -17.29 -2.13 -14.04
C LYS A 162 -15.78 -2.04 -13.78
N ALA A 163 -15.14 -1.04 -14.39
CA ALA A 163 -13.71 -0.78 -14.24
C ALA A 163 -13.27 -0.66 -12.76
N GLU A 164 -14.09 -0.05 -11.90
CA GLU A 164 -13.87 -0.02 -10.44
C GLU A 164 -13.72 -1.42 -9.84
N THR A 165 -14.65 -2.33 -10.14
CA THR A 165 -14.64 -3.70 -9.61
C THR A 165 -13.40 -4.46 -10.08
N VAL A 166 -13.01 -4.28 -11.34
CA VAL A 166 -11.76 -4.86 -11.89
C VAL A 166 -10.52 -4.34 -11.15
N GLN A 167 -10.43 -3.03 -10.92
CA GLN A 167 -9.30 -2.43 -10.19
C GLN A 167 -9.25 -2.88 -8.72
N ARG A 168 -10.41 -2.98 -8.05
CA ARG A 168 -10.53 -3.53 -6.69
C ARG A 168 -10.06 -4.99 -6.61
N ILE A 169 -10.43 -5.84 -7.57
CA ILE A 169 -9.98 -7.24 -7.64
C ILE A 169 -8.45 -7.31 -7.74
N ILE A 170 -7.84 -6.54 -8.64
CA ILE A 170 -6.39 -6.57 -8.83
C ILE A 170 -5.65 -6.03 -7.60
N TYR A 171 -6.15 -4.97 -6.97
CA TYR A 171 -5.59 -4.47 -5.71
C TYR A 171 -5.67 -5.53 -4.60
N VAL A 172 -6.82 -6.17 -4.40
CA VAL A 172 -6.98 -7.23 -3.39
C VAL A 172 -6.07 -8.42 -3.70
N ALA A 173 -6.02 -8.90 -4.94
CA ALA A 173 -5.10 -9.96 -5.37
C ALA A 173 -3.65 -9.64 -5.02
N THR A 174 -3.23 -8.39 -5.21
CA THR A 174 -1.89 -7.90 -4.88
C THR A 174 -1.64 -7.90 -3.37
N VAL A 175 -2.62 -7.42 -2.59
CA VAL A 175 -2.52 -7.36 -1.11
C VAL A 175 -2.49 -8.75 -0.48
N GLU A 176 -3.38 -9.66 -0.91
CA GLU A 176 -3.42 -11.04 -0.42
C GLU A 176 -2.16 -11.80 -0.84
N ALA A 177 -1.63 -11.60 -2.05
CA ALA A 177 -0.37 -12.20 -2.48
C ALA A 177 0.83 -11.77 -1.60
N PHE A 178 0.93 -10.49 -1.25
CA PHE A 178 1.94 -10.02 -0.28
C PHE A 178 1.72 -10.60 1.12
N HIS A 179 0.47 -10.75 1.56
CA HIS A 179 0.16 -11.37 2.86
C HIS A 179 0.59 -12.85 2.91
N VAL A 180 0.15 -13.65 1.93
CA VAL A 180 0.45 -15.08 1.82
C VAL A 180 1.94 -15.32 1.64
N ALA A 181 2.61 -14.64 0.71
CA ALA A 181 4.04 -14.79 0.47
C ALA A 181 4.88 -14.46 1.73
N LYS A 182 4.47 -13.45 2.50
CA LYS A 182 5.10 -13.09 3.79
C LYS A 182 4.91 -14.17 4.86
N MET A 183 3.74 -14.82 4.91
CA MET A 183 3.54 -15.97 5.81
C MET A 183 4.35 -17.19 5.34
N ALA A 184 4.37 -17.48 4.04
CA ALA A 184 5.17 -18.55 3.46
C ALA A 184 6.67 -18.37 3.73
N PHE A 185 7.19 -17.14 3.58
CA PHE A 185 8.58 -16.81 3.93
C PHE A 185 8.87 -17.02 5.42
N ARG A 186 8.00 -16.58 6.34
CA ARG A 186 8.15 -16.83 7.78
C ARG A 186 8.24 -18.33 8.08
N HIS A 187 7.35 -19.13 7.49
CA HIS A 187 7.39 -20.59 7.63
C HIS A 187 8.65 -21.21 7.03
N PHE A 188 9.10 -20.75 5.85
CA PHE A 188 10.35 -21.20 5.22
C PHE A 188 11.57 -20.88 6.09
N LYS A 189 11.71 -19.64 6.56
CA LYS A 189 12.79 -19.22 7.47
C LYS A 189 12.80 -20.06 8.75
N ILE A 190 11.64 -20.35 9.35
CA ILE A 190 11.56 -21.25 10.52
C ILE A 190 12.04 -22.68 10.20
N ARG A 191 11.68 -23.23 9.04
CA ARG A 191 12.16 -24.57 8.60
C ARG A 191 13.68 -24.57 8.40
N VAL A 192 14.22 -23.58 7.70
CA VAL A 192 15.68 -23.43 7.43
C VAL A 192 16.47 -23.27 8.73
N ARG A 193 15.99 -22.47 9.69
CA ARG A 193 16.60 -22.38 11.02
C ARG A 193 16.68 -23.75 11.69
N LYS A 194 15.57 -24.49 11.71
CA LYS A 194 15.50 -25.81 12.37
C LYS A 194 16.44 -26.83 11.71
N SER A 195 16.56 -26.84 10.38
CA SER A 195 17.48 -27.76 9.68
C SER A 195 18.95 -27.39 9.85
N LEU A 196 19.28 -26.10 9.95
CA LEU A 196 20.67 -25.64 10.15
C LEU A 196 21.12 -25.63 11.63
N THR A 197 20.20 -25.66 12.60
CA THR A 197 20.52 -25.59 14.04
C THR A 197 21.57 -26.63 14.49
N PRO A 198 21.52 -27.93 14.09
CA PRO A 198 22.50 -28.92 14.51
C PRO A 198 23.94 -28.64 14.03
N SER A 199 24.09 -27.93 12.91
CA SER A 199 25.39 -27.67 12.27
C SER A 199 26.08 -26.38 12.73
N TYR A 200 25.36 -25.51 13.47
CA TYR A 200 25.81 -24.15 13.79
C TYR A 200 25.58 -23.76 15.27
N ALA A 201 25.38 -24.73 16.16
CA ALA A 201 25.16 -24.49 17.58
C ALA A 201 26.30 -23.65 18.20
N GLY A 202 25.98 -22.41 18.62
CA GLY A 202 26.93 -21.48 19.23
C GLY A 202 27.67 -20.53 18.26
N CYS A 203 27.46 -20.60 16.94
CA CYS A 203 28.06 -19.66 15.99
C CYS A 203 27.33 -18.30 15.99
N SER A 204 28.08 -17.21 16.13
CA SER A 204 27.57 -15.83 16.04
C SER A 204 26.91 -15.49 14.71
N ASN A 205 27.30 -16.17 13.62
CA ASN A 205 26.90 -15.85 12.24
C ASN A 205 25.75 -16.75 11.75
N PHE A 206 24.98 -17.35 12.66
CA PHE A 206 23.89 -18.27 12.31
C PHE A 206 22.77 -17.60 11.49
N GLU A 207 22.42 -16.35 11.81
CA GLU A 207 21.42 -15.58 11.05
C GLU A 207 21.86 -15.30 9.61
N ASP A 208 23.15 -15.01 9.42
CA ASP A 208 23.74 -14.78 8.10
C ASP A 208 23.69 -16.08 7.28
N ALA A 209 24.10 -17.21 7.87
CA ALA A 209 24.04 -18.52 7.21
C ALA A 209 22.62 -18.95 6.84
N VAL A 210 21.62 -18.68 7.69
CA VAL A 210 20.20 -18.88 7.39
C VAL A 210 19.74 -17.99 6.24
N SER A 211 20.18 -16.73 6.21
CA SER A 211 19.78 -15.75 5.18
C SER A 211 20.43 -16.05 3.83
N ASP A 212 21.73 -16.35 3.80
CA ASP A 212 22.46 -16.82 2.62
C ASP A 212 21.84 -18.11 2.06
N TYR A 213 21.51 -19.08 2.91
CA TYR A 213 20.82 -20.30 2.48
C TYR A 213 19.50 -19.98 1.78
N ILE A 214 18.67 -19.09 2.35
CA ILE A 214 17.38 -18.71 1.76
C ILE A 214 17.57 -17.98 0.43
N ILE A 215 18.53 -17.06 0.34
CA ILE A 215 18.82 -16.31 -0.89
C ILE A 215 19.31 -17.25 -2.01
N CYS A 216 20.09 -18.28 -1.67
CA CYS A 216 20.56 -19.29 -2.63
C CYS A 216 19.50 -20.31 -3.05
N HIS A 217 18.39 -20.46 -2.31
CA HIS A 217 17.36 -21.47 -2.54
C HIS A 217 15.95 -20.84 -2.69
N LEU A 218 15.86 -19.70 -3.38
CA LEU A 218 14.60 -19.03 -3.71
C LEU A 218 13.68 -19.87 -4.61
N ASP A 219 14.24 -20.80 -5.36
CA ASP A 219 13.57 -21.77 -6.23
C ASP A 219 12.76 -22.83 -5.45
N LEU A 220 13.09 -23.07 -4.17
CA LEU A 220 12.32 -23.95 -3.28
C LEU A 220 11.01 -23.31 -2.78
N TYR A 221 10.66 -22.11 -3.26
CA TYR A 221 9.38 -21.47 -2.96
C TYR A 221 8.23 -22.10 -3.74
N ASP A 222 7.33 -22.75 -3.03
CA ASP A 222 6.06 -23.24 -3.58
C ASP A 222 5.09 -22.06 -3.85
N SER A 223 5.28 -21.46 -5.02
CA SER A 223 4.42 -20.40 -5.53
C SER A 223 3.01 -20.89 -5.86
N GLN A 224 2.83 -22.18 -6.21
CA GLN A 224 1.51 -22.71 -6.58
C GLN A 224 0.59 -22.87 -5.36
N SER A 225 1.12 -23.38 -4.24
CA SER A 225 0.38 -23.39 -2.96
C SER A 225 0.00 -21.96 -2.54
N SER A 226 0.92 -21.01 -2.73
CA SER A 226 0.66 -19.59 -2.43
C SER A 226 -0.43 -18.99 -3.33
N VAL A 227 -0.45 -19.29 -4.63
CA VAL A 227 -1.53 -18.89 -5.56
C VAL A 227 -2.88 -19.45 -5.11
N ASN A 228 -2.92 -20.74 -4.77
CA ASN A 228 -4.14 -21.39 -4.27
C ASN A 228 -4.65 -20.73 -2.97
N ASP A 229 -3.75 -20.34 -2.08
CA ASP A 229 -4.07 -19.68 -0.80
C ASP A 229 -4.65 -18.27 -1.03
N VAL A 230 -4.06 -17.50 -1.97
CA VAL A 230 -4.58 -16.19 -2.39
C VAL A 230 -5.97 -16.30 -3.02
N ILE A 231 -6.18 -17.26 -3.93
CA ILE A 231 -7.49 -17.48 -4.57
C ILE A 231 -8.56 -17.79 -3.51
N ARG A 232 -8.24 -18.62 -2.50
CA ARG A 232 -9.16 -18.89 -1.38
C ARG A 232 -9.45 -17.65 -0.54
N ALA A 233 -8.45 -16.80 -0.27
CA ALA A 233 -8.63 -15.53 0.44
C ALA A 233 -9.49 -14.54 -0.36
N MET A 234 -9.27 -14.42 -1.67
CA MET A 234 -10.05 -13.57 -2.57
C MET A 234 -11.53 -13.98 -2.63
N ASN A 235 -11.81 -15.28 -2.71
CA ASN A 235 -13.17 -15.83 -2.77
C ASN A 235 -14.03 -15.51 -1.52
N VAL A 236 -13.40 -15.27 -0.36
CA VAL A 236 -14.10 -14.87 0.87
C VAL A 236 -14.03 -13.37 1.18
N ASN A 237 -13.38 -12.57 0.33
CA ASN A 237 -13.15 -11.15 0.60
C ASN A 237 -14.40 -10.30 0.25
N PRO A 238 -15.06 -9.65 1.23
CA PRO A 238 -16.36 -9.00 1.03
C PRO A 238 -16.31 -7.77 0.11
N LYS A 239 -15.13 -7.23 -0.23
CA LYS A 239 -15.01 -6.16 -1.23
C LYS A 239 -15.12 -6.68 -2.67
N ILE A 240 -14.82 -7.96 -2.89
CA ILE A 240 -14.67 -8.55 -4.23
C ILE A 240 -15.34 -9.93 -4.40
N SER A 241 -16.05 -10.45 -3.40
CA SER A 241 -16.80 -11.73 -3.47
C SER A 241 -18.21 -11.59 -4.06
N PHE A 242 -18.56 -10.40 -4.58
CA PHE A 242 -19.86 -10.07 -5.18
C PHE A 242 -19.94 -9.98 -6.74
N PRO A 243 -18.91 -10.32 -7.54
CA PRO A 243 -19.07 -10.69 -8.95
C PRO A 243 -19.18 -12.23 -9.04
N PRO A 244 -20.38 -12.83 -8.92
CA PRO A 244 -20.57 -14.29 -8.99
C PRO A 244 -20.21 -14.88 -10.37
N GLU A 245 -19.85 -14.06 -11.35
CA GLU A 245 -19.50 -14.43 -12.72
C GLU A 245 -18.00 -14.74 -12.94
N VAL A 246 -17.13 -14.55 -11.92
CA VAL A 246 -15.67 -14.61 -12.11
C VAL A 246 -14.98 -15.66 -11.25
N ASP A 247 -14.30 -16.59 -11.91
CA ASP A 247 -13.33 -17.49 -11.29
C ASP A 247 -11.94 -16.82 -11.23
N PHE A 248 -11.45 -16.54 -10.02
CA PHE A 248 -10.12 -15.93 -9.82
C PHE A 248 -8.95 -16.83 -10.25
N CYS A 249 -9.16 -18.10 -10.60
CA CYS A 249 -8.14 -18.92 -11.27
C CYS A 249 -7.63 -18.28 -12.58
N LEU A 250 -8.43 -17.43 -13.24
CA LEU A 250 -7.98 -16.67 -14.42
C LEU A 250 -6.83 -15.69 -14.14
N LEU A 251 -6.60 -15.36 -12.86
CA LEU A 251 -5.52 -14.48 -12.40
C LEU A 251 -4.28 -15.25 -11.91
N SER A 252 -4.22 -16.57 -12.06
CA SER A 252 -3.15 -17.41 -11.49
C SER A 252 -1.74 -16.90 -11.84
N ASP A 253 -1.47 -16.59 -13.11
CA ASP A 253 -0.16 -16.10 -13.57
C ASP A 253 0.21 -14.75 -12.93
N PHE A 254 -0.76 -13.83 -12.83
CA PHE A 254 -0.58 -12.54 -12.18
C PHE A 254 -0.31 -12.72 -10.68
N ILE A 255 -1.13 -13.52 -10.00
CA ILE A 255 -0.98 -13.82 -8.57
C ILE A 255 0.38 -14.48 -8.30
N GLN A 256 0.82 -15.39 -9.19
CA GLN A 256 2.10 -16.09 -9.07
C GLN A 256 3.28 -15.12 -9.15
N GLU A 257 3.28 -14.20 -10.11
CA GLU A 257 4.35 -13.20 -10.24
C GLU A 257 4.40 -12.27 -9.01
N ILE A 258 3.25 -11.78 -8.51
CA ILE A 258 3.22 -10.98 -7.27
C ILE A 258 3.70 -11.80 -6.07
N CYS A 259 3.27 -13.06 -5.94
CA CYS A 259 3.73 -13.97 -4.88
C CYS A 259 5.26 -14.17 -4.91
N CYS A 260 5.85 -14.33 -6.09
CA CYS A 260 7.29 -14.48 -6.28
C CYS A 260 8.06 -13.18 -5.95
N ILE A 261 7.57 -12.01 -6.41
CA ILE A 261 8.15 -10.71 -6.07
C ILE A 261 8.09 -10.49 -4.54
N ALA A 262 6.93 -10.68 -3.93
CA ALA A 262 6.72 -10.46 -2.50
C ALA A 262 7.57 -11.38 -1.63
N PHE A 263 7.67 -12.67 -1.96
CA PHE A 263 8.53 -13.62 -1.24
C PHE A 263 10.00 -13.22 -1.33
N ALA A 264 10.48 -12.88 -2.53
CA ALA A 264 11.86 -12.42 -2.73
C ALA A 264 12.14 -11.08 -2.02
N MET A 265 11.17 -10.17 -1.93
CA MET A 265 11.27 -8.92 -1.16
C MET A 265 11.45 -9.14 0.35
N GLN A 266 10.96 -10.25 0.91
CA GLN A 266 11.24 -10.62 2.31
C GLN A 266 12.69 -11.11 2.54
N THR A 267 13.46 -11.39 1.47
CA THR A 267 14.89 -11.76 1.54
C THR A 267 15.84 -10.56 1.44
N LEU A 268 15.29 -9.35 1.43
CA LEU A 268 16.06 -8.12 1.54
C LEU A 268 16.28 -7.77 3.02
N ASP A 269 17.36 -7.04 3.28
CA ASP A 269 17.65 -6.45 4.58
C ASP A 269 17.86 -4.94 4.40
N PRO A 270 16.95 -4.08 4.90
CA PRO A 270 15.64 -4.44 5.48
C PRO A 270 14.66 -5.00 4.41
N PRO A 271 13.60 -5.74 4.83
CA PRO A 271 12.61 -6.28 3.91
C PRO A 271 11.69 -5.20 3.34
N LEU A 272 11.19 -5.41 2.12
CA LEU A 272 10.18 -4.54 1.50
C LEU A 272 8.79 -5.15 1.68
N ASP A 273 7.80 -4.29 1.93
CA ASP A 273 6.39 -4.67 2.12
C ASP A 273 5.48 -3.58 1.53
N ILE A 274 4.17 -3.82 1.50
CA ILE A 274 3.20 -2.88 0.93
C ILE A 274 2.41 -2.10 1.99
N ALA A 275 2.03 -0.87 1.66
CA ALA A 275 1.06 -0.11 2.43
C ALA A 275 -0.35 -0.70 2.24
N PHE A 276 -0.91 -1.22 3.33
CA PHE A 276 -2.33 -1.54 3.40
C PHE A 276 -3.16 -0.26 3.37
N GLY A 277 -4.14 -0.20 2.46
CA GLY A 277 -5.01 0.95 2.26
C GLY A 277 -6.47 0.62 2.53
N ALA A 278 -7.18 1.53 3.20
CA ALA A 278 -8.59 1.41 3.54
C ALA A 278 -9.47 2.29 2.64
N ASP A 279 -10.68 1.83 2.37
CA ASP A 279 -11.65 2.62 1.60
C ASP A 279 -12.19 3.73 2.52
N GLY A 280 -12.27 4.96 2.03
CA GLY A 280 -12.67 6.13 2.80
C GLY A 280 -11.56 6.74 3.67
N GLU A 281 -10.31 6.26 3.60
CA GLU A 281 -9.21 6.94 4.31
C GLU A 281 -8.86 8.30 3.67
N ILE A 282 -8.22 9.18 4.44
CA ILE A 282 -7.78 10.49 3.95
C ILE A 282 -6.65 10.27 2.94
N PHE A 283 -6.78 10.88 1.75
CA PHE A 283 -5.78 10.75 0.70
C PHE A 283 -4.40 11.25 1.17
N ASN A 284 -3.38 10.43 0.96
CA ASN A 284 -2.01 10.73 1.37
C ASN A 284 -1.10 10.92 0.14
N ASP A 285 -0.79 12.17 -0.18
CA ASP A 285 0.06 12.56 -1.32
C ASP A 285 1.49 12.00 -1.26
N CYS A 286 2.00 11.63 -0.08
CA CYS A 286 3.31 11.00 0.06
C CYS A 286 3.27 9.54 -0.39
N LYS A 287 2.21 8.79 -0.03
CA LYS A 287 2.06 7.36 -0.34
C LYS A 287 1.49 7.09 -1.74
N TYR A 288 0.55 7.90 -2.23
CA TYR A 288 -0.23 7.59 -3.43
C TYR A 288 -0.19 8.71 -4.47
N ARG A 289 -0.36 8.32 -5.74
CA ARG A 289 -0.76 9.20 -6.84
C ARG A 289 -2.26 9.04 -7.08
N ARG A 290 -2.93 10.12 -7.47
CA ARG A 290 -4.33 10.06 -7.91
C ARG A 290 -4.41 9.50 -9.32
N SER A 291 -5.32 8.55 -9.55
CA SER A 291 -5.70 8.11 -10.90
C SER A 291 -6.39 9.24 -11.67
N TYR A 292 -6.38 9.17 -13.00
CA TYR A 292 -6.95 10.19 -13.88
C TYR A 292 -8.49 10.35 -13.74
N ASP A 293 -9.20 9.33 -13.27
CA ASP A 293 -10.64 9.31 -13.02
C ASP A 293 -11.04 9.78 -11.61
N SER A 294 -10.08 10.33 -10.86
CA SER A 294 -10.28 10.91 -9.54
C SER A 294 -10.94 12.28 -9.57
N ASP A 295 -11.81 12.55 -8.61
CA ASP A 295 -12.08 13.93 -8.19
C ASP A 295 -10.90 14.41 -7.32
N PHE A 296 -10.06 15.27 -7.91
CA PHE A 296 -8.88 15.87 -7.26
C PHE A 296 -9.21 16.76 -6.06
N THR A 297 -10.46 17.21 -5.93
CA THR A 297 -10.94 17.99 -4.79
C THR A 297 -11.50 17.12 -3.66
N ALA A 298 -11.72 15.82 -3.89
CA ALA A 298 -12.18 14.91 -2.86
C ALA A 298 -11.02 14.58 -1.89
N PRO A 299 -11.22 14.69 -0.56
CA PRO A 299 -10.16 14.41 0.42
C PRO A 299 -9.97 12.92 0.72
N LEU A 300 -10.75 12.02 0.10
CA LEU A 300 -10.90 10.63 0.52
C LEU A 300 -10.58 9.66 -0.60
N VAL A 301 -9.89 8.58 -0.27
CA VAL A 301 -9.74 7.42 -1.16
C VAL A 301 -11.09 6.72 -1.29
N PHE A 302 -11.52 6.51 -2.53
CA PHE A 302 -12.69 5.70 -2.87
C PHE A 302 -12.31 4.22 -3.05
N TYR A 303 -11.16 3.96 -3.68
CA TYR A 303 -10.46 2.68 -3.66
C TYR A 303 -9.00 2.83 -4.08
N HIS A 304 -8.19 1.84 -3.73
CA HIS A 304 -6.81 1.70 -4.20
C HIS A 304 -6.77 0.89 -5.49
N VAL A 305 -5.88 1.29 -6.41
CA VAL A 305 -5.59 0.59 -7.67
C VAL A 305 -4.27 -0.18 -7.58
N TRP A 306 -3.30 0.37 -6.84
CA TRP A 306 -2.01 -0.26 -6.59
C TRP A 306 -1.44 0.15 -5.23
N PRO A 307 -0.90 -0.78 -4.42
CA PRO A 307 -0.31 -0.42 -3.14
C PRO A 307 0.97 0.43 -3.30
N ALA A 308 1.25 1.25 -2.30
CA ALA A 308 2.58 1.87 -2.17
C ALA A 308 3.57 0.85 -1.63
N LEU A 309 4.80 0.86 -2.15
CA LEU A 309 5.88 -0.01 -1.65
C LEU A 309 6.67 0.73 -0.56
N MET A 310 6.88 0.03 0.55
CA MET A 310 7.39 0.56 1.81
C MET A 310 8.67 -0.14 2.25
N GLU A 311 9.55 0.60 2.90
CA GLU A 311 10.75 0.12 3.59
C GLU A 311 10.85 0.84 4.93
N ASN A 312 10.67 0.15 6.06
CA ASN A 312 10.74 0.75 7.40
C ASN A 312 9.97 2.09 7.52
N ASP A 313 8.70 2.09 7.11
CA ASP A 313 7.79 3.25 7.02
C ASP A 313 8.13 4.34 5.98
N CYS A 314 9.28 4.27 5.29
CA CYS A 314 9.58 5.12 4.13
C CYS A 314 8.88 4.61 2.86
N VAL A 315 8.28 5.53 2.08
CA VAL A 315 7.71 5.21 0.76
C VAL A 315 8.83 5.11 -0.27
N ILE A 316 9.06 3.92 -0.81
CA ILE A 316 10.05 3.67 -1.87
C ILE A 316 9.42 3.84 -3.26
N MET A 317 8.17 3.42 -3.43
CA MET A 317 7.40 3.67 -4.66
C MET A 317 5.96 4.04 -4.32
N LYS A 318 5.47 5.14 -4.91
CA LYS A 318 4.09 5.59 -4.71
C LYS A 318 3.10 4.66 -5.39
N GLY A 319 2.10 4.24 -4.62
CA GLY A 319 0.93 3.52 -5.12
C GLY A 319 0.01 4.40 -5.96
N GLU A 320 -1.14 3.86 -6.32
CA GLU A 320 -2.18 4.55 -7.07
C GLU A 320 -3.54 4.37 -6.38
N ALA A 321 -4.30 5.45 -6.24
CA ALA A 321 -5.63 5.45 -5.64
C ALA A 321 -6.59 6.38 -6.37
N VAL A 322 -7.87 6.01 -6.40
CA VAL A 322 -8.97 6.82 -6.93
C VAL A 322 -9.64 7.57 -5.79
N THR A 323 -9.87 8.87 -5.93
CA THR A 323 -10.61 9.67 -4.93
C THR A 323 -11.95 10.15 -5.48
N LYS A 324 -13.04 10.08 -4.70
CA LYS A 324 -14.37 10.59 -5.11
C LYS A 324 -15.11 11.21 -3.93
N ARG A 325 -15.90 12.27 -4.19
CA ARG A 325 -16.84 12.82 -3.21
C ARG A 325 -17.87 11.74 -2.83
N GLY A 326 -18.22 11.67 -1.54
CA GLY A 326 -19.17 10.67 -1.05
C GLY A 326 -18.61 9.24 -0.93
N ALA A 327 -17.29 9.04 -0.96
CA ALA A 327 -16.65 7.72 -0.80
C ALA A 327 -17.19 6.90 0.40
N PHE A 328 -17.51 7.57 1.51
CA PHE A 328 -18.11 6.95 2.70
C PHE A 328 -19.48 6.28 2.44
N TRP A 329 -20.27 6.76 1.49
CA TRP A 329 -21.68 6.37 1.32
C TRP A 329 -21.86 5.05 0.55
N ASN A 330 -20.82 4.57 -0.13
CA ASN A 330 -20.83 3.29 -0.85
C ASN A 330 -20.23 2.14 -0.04
N SER A 331 -19.35 2.42 0.93
CA SER A 331 -18.71 1.39 1.77
C SER A 331 -19.68 0.76 2.77
N VAL A 332 -20.70 1.51 3.22
CA VAL A 332 -21.74 1.02 4.14
C VAL A 332 -23.10 1.04 3.45
N ARG A 333 -23.33 0.10 2.53
CA ARG A 333 -24.68 -0.41 2.30
C ARG A 333 -24.94 -1.50 3.35
N PRO A 334 -25.83 -1.29 4.33
CA PRO A 334 -26.29 -2.39 5.17
C PRO A 334 -26.88 -3.47 4.25
N VAL A 335 -26.53 -4.74 4.49
CA VAL A 335 -27.26 -5.87 3.91
C VAL A 335 -28.74 -5.60 4.12
N SER A 336 -29.52 -5.70 3.04
CA SER A 336 -30.92 -5.32 3.03
C SER A 336 -31.66 -6.05 4.15
N ARG A 337 -32.08 -5.30 5.18
CA ARG A 337 -33.15 -5.77 6.06
C ARG A 337 -34.40 -5.85 5.20
N CYS A 338 -34.65 -7.02 4.63
CA CYS A 338 -35.87 -7.35 3.91
C CYS A 338 -37.05 -7.16 4.86
N ARG A 339 -37.64 -5.96 4.83
CA ARG A 339 -38.95 -5.70 5.42
C ARG A 339 -39.86 -5.25 4.29
N SER A 340 -40.62 -6.24 3.84
CA SER A 340 -41.73 -6.27 2.91
C SER A 340 -42.29 -4.92 2.47
N ARG A 341 -42.61 -4.84 1.17
CA ARG A 341 -43.58 -3.87 0.63
C ARG A 341 -44.88 -3.96 1.44
N SER A 342 -45.09 -3.06 2.39
CA SER A 342 -46.39 -2.82 2.99
C SER A 342 -47.08 -1.69 2.24
N LEU A 343 -48.36 -1.89 1.94
CA LEU A 343 -49.19 -0.94 1.20
C LEU A 343 -49.36 0.38 1.97
N SER A 344 -49.71 1.43 1.22
CA SER A 344 -49.92 2.80 1.65
C SER A 344 -50.67 2.96 2.98
N PRO A 345 -50.25 3.85 3.90
CA PRO A 345 -51.09 4.31 4.98
C PRO A 345 -52.21 5.20 4.42
N ILE A 346 -53.41 4.63 4.26
CA ILE A 346 -54.63 5.41 4.10
C ILE A 346 -54.88 6.12 5.43
N CYS A 347 -55.05 7.45 5.40
CA CYS A 347 -55.36 8.25 6.59
C CYS A 347 -56.72 7.85 7.19
N PRO A 348 -56.80 7.35 8.43
CA PRO A 348 -58.06 7.25 9.16
C PRO A 348 -58.20 8.47 10.07
N ARG A 349 -58.96 9.46 9.59
CA ARG A 349 -59.45 10.57 10.40
C ARG A 349 -60.32 10.02 11.53
N SER A 350 -59.77 9.87 12.73
CA SER A 350 -60.51 9.49 13.93
C SER A 350 -60.25 10.51 15.04
N HIS A 351 -61.32 11.21 15.42
CA HIS A 351 -61.33 12.20 16.48
C HIS A 351 -61.74 11.55 17.80
N ILE A 352 -61.15 12.06 18.89
CA ILE A 352 -61.70 12.10 20.27
C ILE A 352 -61.72 10.79 21.06
N GLY A 353 -61.28 10.88 22.32
CA GLY A 353 -61.70 9.93 23.35
C GLY A 353 -60.93 9.99 24.68
N LEU A 354 -61.13 11.03 25.51
CA LEU A 354 -61.03 10.91 26.98
C LEU A 354 -61.65 12.14 27.70
N SER A 355 -62.38 11.88 28.80
CA SER A 355 -63.03 12.84 29.72
C SER A 355 -64.17 13.69 29.12
N THR A 356 -65.45 13.49 29.48
CA THR A 356 -65.99 13.71 30.84
C THR A 356 -67.36 13.04 31.04
N VAL A 357 -67.77 12.95 32.31
CA VAL A 357 -69.03 12.35 32.80
C VAL A 357 -70.27 13.11 32.34
N SER A 358 -71.33 12.40 31.90
CA SER A 358 -72.72 12.84 32.10
C SER A 358 -73.74 11.70 32.03
N ARG A 359 -74.89 11.91 32.67
CA ARG A 359 -75.78 10.86 33.18
C ARG A 359 -76.91 10.47 32.22
N SER A 360 -77.35 9.23 32.37
CA SER A 360 -78.61 8.64 31.92
C SER A 360 -79.85 9.55 31.96
N ARG A 361 -80.69 9.52 30.90
CA ARG A 361 -82.17 9.52 30.97
C ARG A 361 -82.79 8.84 29.74
N SER A 362 -83.69 7.87 29.96
CA SER A 362 -84.72 7.44 29.00
C SER A 362 -85.91 8.44 29.05
N PRO A 363 -86.72 8.56 27.99
CA PRO A 363 -87.97 7.78 27.95
C PRO A 363 -88.50 7.38 26.54
N SER A 364 -89.44 6.43 26.50
CA SER A 364 -90.33 6.10 25.35
C SER A 364 -91.51 7.10 25.26
N PRO A 365 -92.33 7.20 24.18
CA PRO A 365 -93.15 6.15 23.54
C PRO A 365 -93.07 6.18 21.97
N ILE A 366 -93.77 5.40 21.11
CA ILE A 366 -95.23 5.20 20.88
C ILE A 366 -95.51 3.88 20.10
N ARG A 367 -96.75 3.38 20.18
CA ARG A 367 -97.31 2.16 19.56
C ARG A 367 -97.42 2.20 18.03
N CYS A 368 -97.41 1.02 17.41
CA CYS A 368 -98.50 0.49 16.55
C CYS A 368 -98.30 -1.02 16.35
N GLY A 369 -99.34 -1.81 16.07
CA GLY A 369 -99.19 -3.27 15.99
C GLY A 369 -100.25 -4.01 15.16
N LEU A 370 -99.89 -5.25 14.79
CA LEU A 370 -100.72 -6.34 14.23
C LEU A 370 -101.39 -6.06 12.85
N PRO A 371 -102.01 -7.07 12.19
CA PRO A 371 -102.08 -8.53 12.42
C PRO A 371 -101.42 -9.33 11.25
N ARG A 372 -101.46 -10.67 11.07
CA ARG A 372 -102.02 -11.90 11.69
C ARG A 372 -100.87 -12.96 11.83
N PHE A 373 -101.00 -14.24 12.22
CA PHE A 373 -102.11 -15.18 12.51
C PHE A 373 -101.79 -15.97 13.79
#